data_AF-A0A9P0KCN7-F1
#
_entry.id   AF-A0A9P0KCN7-F1
#
_cell.length_a   1.000
_cell.length_b   1.000
_cell.length_c   1.000
_cell.angle_alpha   90.00
_cell.angle_beta   90.00
_cell.angle_gamma   90.00
#
_symmetry.space_group_name_H-M   'P 1'
#
loop_
_entity.id
_entity.type
_entity.pdbx_description
1 polymer ?
#
loop_
_entity_poly.entity_id
_entity_poly.type
_entity_poly.pdbx_seq_one_letter_code
_entity_poly.pdbx_strand_id
1 'polypeptide(L)'
;MISTMHMSIRVLVVSDSRSSGEAQDVAGEKLIEALHKMFPHAVLARSTVPDEKAQIKTYLKKYAEQNMDLVLTTGGTGFTPRDVTPEATREVIDKEAPGLAYTMLTRSLAKTEMAMLSRAVCGIASKTLIVNLPGSPKGAVECLDFIKEAIPHAINCINDRKEDVAREHIAIQQSSSVSQKQDSQSKVKVSKIAARNRMSPYPMVSVKEASQTIFKYCTPVHDTEAVPFEQAINRILAENVVTPEPVPAFRASIKDGYAVKSSDGAGRRKIKQATVAGDKPIVEELQDGEAVRISTGAPVPPGADAVVQVEDTKLLEANEDETEEISIEILKAPVANQDIRDIGSDCEKGYIVLSQFNRMGPAHVGVLAQLAKKEVKVFRSWKIASISFWNSRKH
;
A
#
# COMPACT_ATOMS: atom_id res chain seq x y z
N MET A 1 28.43 -19.16 -30.52
CA MET A 1 28.23 -18.10 -31.53
C MET A 1 26.76 -17.73 -31.50
N ILE A 2 26.44 -16.56 -30.94
CA ILE A 2 25.06 -16.03 -30.90
C ILE A 2 24.66 -15.79 -32.35
N SER A 3 23.54 -16.40 -32.77
CA SER A 3 22.92 -16.19 -34.08
C SER A 3 22.85 -14.68 -34.33
N THR A 4 23.49 -14.17 -35.39
CA THR A 4 23.46 -12.75 -35.76
C THR A 4 22.07 -12.39 -36.26
N MET A 5 21.16 -12.22 -35.30
CA MET A 5 19.79 -11.78 -35.50
C MET A 5 19.80 -10.37 -36.09
N HIS A 6 19.39 -10.25 -37.35
CA HIS A 6 19.01 -8.95 -37.91
C HIS A 6 17.66 -8.58 -37.32
N MET A 7 17.68 -7.70 -36.31
CA MET A 7 16.49 -7.20 -35.62
C MET A 7 16.14 -5.81 -36.12
N SER A 8 14.88 -5.58 -36.44
CA SER A 8 14.34 -4.26 -36.74
C SER A 8 13.81 -3.60 -35.46
N ILE A 9 14.41 -2.48 -35.05
CA ILE A 9 14.04 -1.78 -33.82
C ILE A 9 13.62 -0.35 -34.13
N ARG A 10 12.50 0.08 -33.55
CA ARG A 10 12.00 1.45 -33.62
C ARG A 10 11.95 2.08 -32.24
N VAL A 11 12.49 3.29 -32.12
CA VAL A 11 12.34 4.12 -30.93
C VAL A 11 11.34 5.23 -31.23
N LEU A 12 10.23 5.26 -30.49
CA LEU A 12 9.22 6.31 -30.56
C LEU A 12 9.36 7.24 -29.34
N VAL A 13 9.80 8.46 -29.58
CA VAL A 13 9.92 9.49 -28.55
C VAL A 13 8.57 10.19 -28.43
N VAL A 14 7.96 10.07 -27.26
CA VAL A 14 6.67 10.70 -26.94
C VAL A 14 6.96 11.95 -26.11
N SER A 15 6.87 13.11 -26.75
CA SER A 15 7.04 14.40 -26.08
C SER A 15 6.52 15.56 -26.93
N ASP A 16 5.64 16.37 -26.36
CA ASP A 16 5.15 17.62 -26.95
C ASP A 16 6.31 18.55 -27.38
N SER A 17 7.21 18.89 -26.44
CA SER A 17 8.34 19.81 -26.68
C SER A 17 9.38 19.31 -27.70
N ARG A 18 9.55 17.99 -27.83
CA ARG A 18 10.48 17.42 -28.82
C ARG A 18 9.80 17.31 -30.18
N SER A 19 8.48 17.07 -30.20
CA SER A 19 7.70 17.03 -31.44
C SER A 19 7.52 18.42 -32.05
N SER A 20 7.43 19.48 -31.23
CA SER A 20 7.36 20.88 -31.70
C SER A 20 8.71 21.43 -32.17
N GLY A 21 9.82 20.72 -31.87
CA GLY A 21 11.18 21.15 -32.18
C GLY A 21 11.78 22.15 -31.18
N GLU A 22 11.06 22.45 -30.10
CA GLU A 22 11.49 23.41 -29.07
C GLU A 22 12.65 22.88 -28.21
N ALA A 23 12.86 21.57 -28.19
CA ALA A 23 13.86 20.96 -27.34
C ALA A 23 14.51 19.71 -28.00
N GLN A 24 15.80 19.47 -27.76
CA GLN A 24 16.57 18.35 -28.36
C GLN A 24 16.23 16.96 -27.79
N ASP A 25 16.01 15.96 -28.63
CA ASP A 25 15.73 14.58 -28.18
C ASP A 25 16.97 13.85 -27.61
N VAL A 26 17.31 14.12 -26.35
CA VAL A 26 18.43 13.47 -25.64
C VAL A 26 18.11 12.03 -25.24
N ALA A 27 16.84 11.73 -24.93
CA ALA A 27 16.43 10.40 -24.48
C ALA A 27 16.47 9.38 -25.62
N GLY A 28 15.92 9.73 -26.78
CA GLY A 28 15.97 8.92 -27.99
C GLY A 28 17.40 8.74 -28.50
N GLU A 29 18.23 9.80 -28.48
CA GLU A 29 19.66 9.70 -28.84
C GLU A 29 20.40 8.67 -27.98
N LYS A 30 20.28 8.77 -26.64
CA LYS A 30 20.92 7.82 -25.72
C LYS A 30 20.39 6.39 -25.86
N LEU A 31 19.09 6.22 -26.15
CA LEU A 31 18.54 4.90 -26.42
C LEU A 31 19.11 4.30 -27.71
N ILE A 32 19.23 5.08 -28.78
CA ILE A 32 19.82 4.61 -30.03
C ILE A 32 21.30 4.25 -29.83
N GLU A 33 22.06 5.03 -29.07
CA GLU A 33 23.45 4.69 -28.71
C GLU A 33 23.53 3.40 -27.89
N ALA A 34 22.65 3.22 -26.90
CA ALA A 34 22.60 2.02 -26.08
C ALA A 34 22.22 0.79 -26.93
N LEU A 35 21.23 0.93 -27.81
CA LEU A 35 20.81 -0.13 -28.73
C LEU A 35 21.90 -0.52 -29.73
N HIS A 36 22.66 0.43 -30.28
CA HIS A 36 23.81 0.11 -31.13
C HIS A 36 24.87 -0.72 -30.38
N LYS A 37 25.09 -0.42 -29.09
CA LYS A 37 26.04 -1.18 -28.26
C LYS A 37 25.51 -2.57 -27.90
N MET A 38 24.22 -2.68 -27.57
CA MET A 38 23.58 -3.94 -27.15
C MET A 38 23.29 -4.87 -28.33
N PHE A 39 22.91 -4.31 -29.47
CA PHE A 39 22.50 -5.03 -30.68
C PHE A 39 23.16 -4.41 -31.93
N PRO A 40 24.47 -4.64 -32.16
CA PRO A 40 25.24 -3.98 -33.23
C PRO A 40 24.74 -4.23 -34.65
N HIS A 41 23.98 -5.30 -34.88
CA HIS A 41 23.44 -5.68 -36.18
C HIS A 41 21.96 -5.33 -36.36
N ALA A 42 21.36 -4.60 -35.41
CA ALA A 42 19.98 -4.19 -35.50
C ALA A 42 19.80 -3.00 -36.46
N VAL A 43 18.71 -3.00 -37.23
CA VAL A 43 18.29 -1.86 -38.05
C VAL A 43 17.51 -0.91 -37.15
N LEU A 44 18.15 0.19 -36.75
CA LEU A 44 17.61 1.16 -35.81
C LEU A 44 17.04 2.36 -36.54
N ALA A 45 15.84 2.82 -36.15
CA ALA A 45 15.39 4.16 -36.49
C ALA A 45 14.60 4.76 -35.33
N ARG A 46 14.57 6.09 -35.30
CA ARG A 46 13.80 6.86 -34.32
C ARG A 46 12.71 7.70 -35.01
N SER A 47 11.65 7.99 -34.27
CA SER A 47 10.62 8.96 -34.65
C SER A 47 10.11 9.65 -33.40
N THR A 48 9.52 10.83 -33.57
CA THR A 48 8.98 11.64 -32.48
C THR A 48 7.49 11.89 -32.73
N VAL A 49 6.71 11.90 -31.66
CA VAL A 49 5.26 12.14 -31.68
C VAL A 49 4.90 12.98 -30.44
N PRO A 50 3.89 13.87 -30.51
CA PRO A 50 3.42 14.58 -29.32
C PRO A 50 2.72 13.61 -28.35
N ASP A 51 2.42 14.09 -27.13
CA ASP A 51 1.73 13.37 -26.06
C ASP A 51 0.21 13.23 -26.35
N GLU A 52 -0.12 12.81 -27.58
CA GLU A 52 -1.48 12.65 -28.08
C GLU A 52 -1.78 11.17 -28.30
N LYS A 53 -2.69 10.63 -27.50
CA LYS A 53 -3.04 9.19 -27.48
C LYS A 53 -3.33 8.63 -28.87
N ALA A 54 -4.10 9.37 -29.69
CA ALA A 54 -4.46 8.94 -31.05
C ALA A 54 -3.24 8.86 -31.99
N GLN A 55 -2.29 9.79 -31.84
CA GLN A 55 -1.08 9.81 -32.68
C GLN A 55 -0.11 8.71 -32.26
N ILE A 56 0.12 8.53 -30.95
CA ILE A 56 0.95 7.44 -30.41
C ILE A 56 0.41 6.09 -30.91
N LYS A 57 -0.91 5.87 -30.78
CA LYS A 57 -1.59 4.66 -31.28
C LYS A 57 -1.35 4.43 -32.76
N THR A 58 -1.44 5.48 -33.58
CA THR A 58 -1.22 5.40 -35.03
C THR A 58 0.19 4.94 -35.37
N TYR A 59 1.21 5.49 -34.69
CA TYR A 59 2.60 5.07 -34.87
C TYR A 59 2.83 3.63 -34.42
N LEU A 60 2.34 3.25 -33.24
CA LEU A 60 2.49 1.88 -32.71
C LEU A 60 1.82 0.85 -33.63
N LYS A 61 0.62 1.13 -34.14
CA LYS A 61 -0.06 0.27 -35.12
C LYS A 61 0.73 0.16 -36.42
N LYS A 62 1.18 1.29 -36.96
CA LYS A 62 2.00 1.31 -38.19
C LYS A 62 3.25 0.45 -38.04
N TYR A 63 3.95 0.52 -36.90
CA TYR A 63 5.13 -0.31 -36.68
C TYR A 63 4.80 -1.79 -36.52
N ALA A 64 3.68 -2.12 -35.88
CA ALA A 64 3.21 -3.50 -35.79
C ALA A 64 2.82 -4.08 -37.16
N GLU A 65 2.12 -3.31 -38.00
CA GLU A 65 1.75 -3.69 -39.37
C GLU A 65 2.99 -3.87 -40.27
N GLN A 66 4.06 -3.14 -40.00
CA GLN A 66 5.36 -3.32 -40.66
C GLN A 66 6.16 -4.51 -40.15
N ASN A 67 5.61 -5.30 -39.21
CA ASN A 67 6.28 -6.44 -38.56
C ASN A 67 7.65 -6.07 -37.98
N MET A 68 7.77 -4.92 -37.33
CA MET A 68 8.98 -4.56 -36.60
C MET A 68 9.21 -5.59 -35.47
N ASP A 69 10.46 -5.97 -35.20
CA ASP A 69 10.73 -6.95 -34.15
C ASP A 69 10.52 -6.34 -32.75
N LEU A 70 10.99 -5.09 -32.55
CA LEU A 70 10.90 -4.37 -31.29
C LEU A 70 10.53 -2.90 -31.50
N VAL A 71 9.57 -2.42 -30.73
CA VAL A 71 9.23 -1.00 -30.62
C VAL A 71 9.43 -0.56 -29.16
N LEU A 72 10.27 0.44 -28.97
CA LEU A 72 10.49 1.07 -27.67
C LEU A 72 9.86 2.46 -27.70
N THR A 73 9.01 2.78 -26.73
CA THR A 73 8.61 4.17 -26.51
C THR A 73 9.44 4.78 -25.39
N THR A 74 9.66 6.09 -25.42
CA THR A 74 10.24 6.83 -24.29
C THR A 74 9.42 8.08 -24.03
N GLY A 75 8.96 8.26 -22.79
CA GLY A 75 8.08 9.37 -22.40
C GLY A 75 6.60 8.99 -22.23
N GLY A 76 5.85 9.88 -21.60
CA GLY A 76 4.40 9.75 -21.42
C GLY A 76 3.95 8.64 -20.46
N THR A 77 4.81 8.14 -19.57
CA THR A 77 4.51 7.04 -18.62
C THR A 77 4.30 7.48 -17.16
N GLY A 78 4.37 8.79 -16.89
CA GLY A 78 4.18 9.38 -15.56
C GLY A 78 2.70 9.54 -15.19
N PHE A 79 2.41 10.41 -14.23
CA PHE A 79 1.03 10.65 -13.71
C PHE A 79 0.44 11.99 -14.17
N THR A 80 1.12 12.74 -15.04
CA THR A 80 0.60 14.03 -15.52
C THR A 80 -0.55 13.81 -16.51
N PRO A 81 -1.45 14.81 -16.72
CA PRO A 81 -2.54 14.68 -17.69
C PRO A 81 -2.09 14.41 -19.13
N ARG A 82 -0.84 14.75 -19.48
CA ARG A 82 -0.25 14.48 -20.80
C ARG A 82 0.36 13.08 -20.89
N ASP A 83 0.65 12.42 -19.77
CA ASP A 83 1.21 11.06 -19.78
C ASP A 83 0.14 10.04 -20.23
N VAL A 84 0.10 9.73 -21.53
CA VAL A 84 -0.94 8.85 -22.13
C VAL A 84 -0.36 7.65 -22.89
N THR A 85 0.96 7.41 -22.82
CA THR A 85 1.63 6.34 -23.55
C THR A 85 1.15 4.93 -23.15
N PRO A 86 0.95 4.60 -21.86
CA PRO A 86 0.40 3.31 -21.44
C PRO A 86 -1.00 3.06 -22.01
N GLU A 87 -1.87 4.07 -21.97
CA GLU A 87 -3.23 4.01 -22.50
C GLU A 87 -3.24 3.79 -24.01
N ALA A 88 -2.36 4.48 -24.74
CA ALA A 88 -2.22 4.27 -26.18
C ALA A 88 -1.71 2.86 -26.51
N THR A 89 -0.72 2.38 -25.75
CA THR A 89 -0.11 1.05 -25.94
C THR A 89 -1.12 -0.07 -25.71
N ARG A 90 -1.92 0.04 -24.64
CA ARG A 90 -2.92 -0.99 -24.29
C ARG A 90 -4.03 -1.15 -25.31
N GLU A 91 -4.28 -0.13 -26.14
CA GLU A 91 -5.23 -0.18 -27.26
C GLU A 91 -4.64 -0.77 -28.56
N VAL A 92 -3.35 -1.09 -28.58
CA VAL A 92 -2.65 -1.63 -29.77
C VAL A 92 -2.22 -3.08 -29.56
N ILE A 93 -1.84 -3.46 -28.33
CA ILE A 93 -1.37 -4.81 -28.03
C ILE A 93 -2.51 -5.83 -28.04
N ASP A 94 -2.24 -7.01 -28.61
CA ASP A 94 -3.11 -8.19 -28.59
C ASP A 94 -2.91 -9.01 -27.31
N LYS A 95 -1.69 -8.96 -26.75
CA LYS A 95 -1.29 -9.75 -25.58
C LYS A 95 -0.36 -8.96 -24.68
N GLU A 96 -0.69 -8.82 -23.40
CA GLU A 96 0.20 -8.17 -22.43
C GLU A 96 1.43 -9.02 -22.10
N ALA A 97 2.55 -8.34 -21.84
CA ALA A 97 3.82 -8.92 -21.39
C ALA A 97 4.24 -8.31 -20.04
N PRO A 98 3.43 -8.46 -18.97
CA PRO A 98 3.60 -7.72 -17.71
C PRO A 98 4.91 -8.07 -16.98
N GLY A 99 5.47 -9.26 -17.22
CA GLY A 99 6.76 -9.67 -16.64
C GLY A 99 7.92 -8.73 -16.99
N LEU A 100 7.91 -8.12 -18.18
CA LEU A 100 8.91 -7.12 -18.58
C LEU A 100 8.73 -5.82 -17.77
N ALA A 101 7.50 -5.32 -17.69
CA ALA A 101 7.17 -4.13 -16.91
C ALA A 101 7.51 -4.32 -15.41
N TYR A 102 7.15 -5.46 -14.82
CA TYR A 102 7.48 -5.78 -13.43
C TYR A 102 8.99 -5.90 -13.18
N THR A 103 9.74 -6.48 -14.13
CA THR A 103 11.20 -6.58 -14.01
C THR A 103 11.84 -5.19 -14.03
N MET A 104 11.41 -4.33 -14.96
CA MET A 104 11.88 -2.94 -15.04
C MET A 104 11.54 -2.18 -13.75
N LEU A 105 10.31 -2.29 -13.25
CA LEU A 105 9.86 -1.62 -12.03
C LEU A 105 10.65 -2.09 -10.80
N THR A 106 10.73 -3.40 -10.58
CA THR A 106 11.38 -3.99 -9.41
C THR A 106 12.87 -3.64 -9.35
N ARG A 107 13.57 -3.71 -10.49
CA ARG A 107 15.00 -3.34 -10.56
C ARG A 107 15.22 -1.84 -10.46
N SER A 108 14.29 -1.03 -10.96
CA SER A 108 14.34 0.43 -10.80
C SER A 108 14.09 0.86 -9.36
N LEU A 109 13.17 0.20 -8.63
CA LEU A 109 12.90 0.46 -7.21
C LEU A 109 14.12 0.21 -6.31
N ALA A 110 14.99 -0.73 -6.69
CA ALA A 110 16.27 -0.94 -6.02
C ALA A 110 17.26 0.23 -6.20
N LYS A 111 17.04 1.12 -7.18
CA LYS A 111 17.87 2.31 -7.44
C LYS A 111 17.22 3.61 -6.96
N THR A 112 15.90 3.74 -7.09
CA THR A 112 15.17 4.94 -6.69
C THR A 112 13.71 4.63 -6.38
N GLU A 113 13.21 5.14 -5.26
CA GLU A 113 11.80 5.01 -4.87
C GLU A 113 10.86 5.66 -5.89
N MET A 114 11.31 6.73 -6.57
CA MET A 114 10.53 7.45 -7.58
C MET A 114 10.10 6.57 -8.77
N ALA A 115 10.73 5.41 -8.96
CA ALA A 115 10.32 4.45 -9.97
C ALA A 115 8.87 3.96 -9.78
N MET A 116 8.32 4.03 -8.56
CA MET A 116 6.93 3.66 -8.28
C MET A 116 5.89 4.50 -9.06
N LEU A 117 6.30 5.65 -9.60
CA LEU A 117 5.42 6.56 -10.35
C LEU A 117 5.32 6.21 -11.85
N SER A 118 5.98 5.14 -12.31
CA SER A 118 5.89 4.72 -13.70
C SER A 118 4.68 3.80 -13.92
N ARG A 119 3.88 4.10 -14.94
CA ARG A 119 2.75 3.27 -15.42
C ARG A 119 3.09 2.47 -16.68
N ALA A 120 4.37 2.15 -16.90
CA ALA A 120 4.82 1.50 -18.13
C ALA A 120 4.05 0.20 -18.45
N VAL A 121 3.61 0.06 -19.70
CA VAL A 121 2.99 -1.16 -20.23
C VAL A 121 3.93 -1.81 -21.24
N CYS A 122 3.94 -3.14 -21.25
CA CYS A 122 4.66 -3.94 -22.24
C CYS A 122 3.70 -4.98 -22.81
N GLY A 123 3.83 -5.26 -24.10
CA GLY A 123 2.95 -6.23 -24.75
C GLY A 123 3.35 -6.53 -26.18
N ILE A 124 2.58 -7.40 -26.82
CA ILE A 124 2.80 -7.88 -28.19
C ILE A 124 1.64 -7.40 -29.03
N ALA A 125 1.94 -6.77 -30.17
CA ALA A 125 0.98 -6.43 -31.21
C ALA A 125 1.39 -7.15 -32.49
N SER A 126 0.55 -8.05 -32.99
CA SER A 126 0.86 -8.97 -34.09
C SER A 126 2.17 -9.74 -33.85
N LYS A 127 3.25 -9.39 -34.55
CA LYS A 127 4.59 -10.00 -34.39
C LYS A 127 5.62 -9.05 -33.77
N THR A 128 5.16 -7.96 -33.14
CA THR A 128 6.01 -6.89 -32.64
C THR A 128 5.94 -6.82 -31.12
N LEU A 129 7.11 -6.86 -30.47
CA LEU A 129 7.21 -6.57 -29.04
C LEU A 129 7.22 -5.05 -28.82
N ILE A 130 6.33 -4.55 -27.96
CA ILE A 130 6.23 -3.14 -27.59
C ILE A 130 6.58 -2.98 -26.11
N VAL A 131 7.50 -2.08 -25.79
CA VAL A 131 7.96 -1.79 -24.42
C VAL A 131 7.93 -0.28 -24.17
N ASN A 132 7.17 0.15 -23.17
CA ASN A 132 7.21 1.55 -22.72
C ASN A 132 8.36 1.80 -21.74
N LEU A 133 9.18 2.81 -22.02
CA LEU A 133 10.27 3.25 -21.16
C LEU A 133 9.98 4.63 -20.54
N PRO A 134 10.56 4.94 -19.37
CA PRO A 134 10.46 6.27 -18.76
C PRO A 134 11.02 7.37 -19.68
N GLY A 135 10.51 8.59 -19.55
CA GLY A 135 10.98 9.73 -20.37
C GLY A 135 12.37 10.26 -20.00
N SER A 136 12.89 9.92 -18.82
CA SER A 136 14.24 10.35 -18.42
C SER A 136 15.29 9.55 -19.20
N PRO A 137 16.32 10.19 -19.81
CA PRO A 137 17.30 9.47 -20.61
C PRO A 137 18.05 8.37 -19.83
N LYS A 138 18.35 8.63 -18.54
CA LYS A 138 18.97 7.63 -17.66
C LYS A 138 18.01 6.47 -17.39
N GLY A 139 16.77 6.76 -16.98
CA GLY A 139 15.79 5.73 -16.65
C GLY A 139 15.44 4.85 -17.84
N ALA A 140 15.34 5.43 -19.05
CA ALA A 140 15.08 4.68 -20.27
C ALA A 140 16.18 3.64 -20.57
N VAL A 141 17.44 4.06 -20.52
CA VAL A 141 18.59 3.17 -20.77
C VAL A 141 18.73 2.10 -19.69
N GLU A 142 18.53 2.46 -18.41
CA GLU A 142 18.58 1.49 -17.31
C GLU A 142 17.46 0.44 -17.41
N CYS A 143 16.23 0.87 -17.70
CA CYS A 143 15.10 -0.04 -17.90
C CYS A 143 15.33 -1.01 -19.05
N LEU A 144 15.87 -0.52 -20.18
CA LEU A 144 16.24 -1.36 -21.31
C LEU A 144 17.33 -2.37 -20.93
N ASP A 145 18.38 -1.93 -20.20
CA ASP A 145 19.46 -2.80 -19.75
C ASP A 145 18.97 -3.94 -18.85
N PHE A 146 17.95 -3.68 -18.03
CA PHE A 146 17.36 -4.70 -17.16
C PHE A 146 16.70 -5.87 -17.91
N ILE A 147 16.20 -5.63 -19.13
CA ILE A 147 15.46 -6.62 -19.91
C ILE A 147 16.21 -7.10 -21.15
N LYS A 148 17.36 -6.52 -21.49
CA LYS A 148 18.09 -6.76 -22.76
C LYS A 148 18.33 -8.24 -23.07
N GLU A 149 18.67 -9.04 -22.06
CA GLU A 149 18.97 -10.47 -22.22
C GLU A 149 17.74 -11.29 -22.64
N ALA A 150 16.54 -10.83 -22.29
CA ALA A 150 15.29 -11.51 -22.62
C ALA A 150 14.76 -11.13 -24.02
N ILE A 151 15.18 -9.99 -24.57
CA ILE A 151 14.64 -9.43 -25.82
C ILE A 151 14.83 -10.38 -27.01
N PRO A 152 16.05 -10.91 -27.31
CA PRO A 152 16.24 -11.79 -28.47
C PRO A 152 15.34 -13.03 -28.42
N HIS A 153 15.27 -13.66 -27.24
CA HIS A 153 14.45 -14.84 -27.03
C HIS A 153 12.95 -14.55 -27.17
N ALA A 154 12.48 -13.41 -26.64
CA ALA A 154 11.10 -12.98 -26.77
C ALA A 154 10.72 -12.78 -28.25
N ILE A 155 11.59 -12.13 -29.02
CA ILE A 155 11.39 -11.91 -30.46
C ILE A 155 11.37 -13.24 -31.22
N ASN A 156 12.25 -14.18 -30.89
CA ASN A 156 12.27 -15.50 -31.50
C ASN A 156 10.99 -16.30 -31.23
N CYS A 157 10.47 -16.21 -30.01
CA CYS A 157 9.19 -16.81 -29.63
C CYS A 157 8.02 -16.18 -30.40
N ILE A 158 7.99 -14.84 -30.51
CA ILE A 158 6.92 -14.11 -31.21
C ILE A 158 6.92 -14.42 -32.71
N ASN A 159 8.10 -14.57 -33.30
CA ASN A 159 8.29 -14.83 -34.73
C ASN A 159 8.27 -16.32 -35.11
N ASP A 160 7.95 -17.24 -34.18
CA ASP A 160 7.97 -18.69 -34.40
C ASP A 160 9.29 -19.23 -34.97
N ARG A 161 10.43 -18.64 -34.60
CA ARG A 161 11.78 -19.06 -35.06
C ARG A 161 12.27 -20.27 -34.26
N LYS A 162 11.58 -21.41 -34.42
CA LYS A 162 11.75 -22.63 -33.60
C LYS A 162 13.20 -23.13 -33.49
N GLU A 163 13.99 -23.00 -34.55
CA GLU A 163 15.40 -23.43 -34.57
C GLU A 163 16.33 -22.51 -33.78
N ASP A 164 16.08 -21.19 -33.81
CA ASP A 164 16.82 -20.23 -32.98
C ASP A 164 16.44 -20.38 -31.50
N VAL A 165 15.14 -20.57 -31.22
CA VAL A 165 14.63 -20.87 -29.86
C VAL A 165 15.28 -22.13 -29.30
N ALA A 166 15.37 -23.21 -30.09
CA ALA A 166 16.02 -24.44 -29.68
C ALA A 166 17.53 -24.25 -29.43
N ARG A 167 18.23 -23.51 -30.29
CA ARG A 167 19.67 -23.21 -30.11
C ARG A 167 19.95 -22.33 -28.89
N GLU A 168 19.13 -21.31 -28.65
CA GLU A 168 19.24 -20.45 -27.47
C GLU A 168 18.98 -21.21 -26.19
N HIS A 169 17.97 -22.10 -26.18
CA HIS A 169 17.81 -23.05 -25.10
C HIS A 169 19.14 -23.78 -24.89
N ILE A 170 19.66 -24.52 -25.87
CA ILE A 170 20.89 -25.33 -25.73
C ILE A 170 22.08 -24.51 -25.19
N ALA A 171 22.22 -23.25 -25.63
CA ALA A 171 23.31 -22.36 -25.19
C ALA A 171 23.19 -21.92 -23.71
N ILE A 172 21.99 -21.54 -23.25
CA ILE A 172 21.71 -21.15 -21.84
C ILE A 172 22.11 -22.26 -20.87
N GLN A 173 22.06 -23.48 -21.37
CA GLN A 173 22.14 -24.68 -20.59
C GLN A 173 23.58 -25.27 -20.56
N GLN A 174 24.40 -24.92 -21.55
CA GLN A 174 25.85 -25.20 -21.56
C GLN A 174 26.67 -24.15 -20.80
N SER A 175 26.22 -22.89 -20.73
CA SER A 175 26.93 -21.81 -20.02
C SER A 175 26.83 -21.89 -18.49
N SER A 176 26.07 -22.84 -17.95
CA SER A 176 25.89 -23.05 -16.50
C SER A 176 26.94 -23.99 -15.87
N SER A 177 28.03 -24.31 -16.58
CA SER A 177 29.07 -25.25 -16.12
C SER A 177 30.06 -24.60 -15.13
N VAL A 178 29.60 -24.33 -13.91
CA VAL A 178 30.49 -24.25 -12.74
C VAL A 178 30.72 -25.66 -12.22
N SER A 179 31.99 -26.06 -12.19
CA SER A 179 32.50 -27.35 -11.70
C SER A 179 31.91 -27.76 -10.35
N GLN A 180 30.88 -28.60 -10.38
CA GLN A 180 30.60 -29.53 -9.29
C GLN A 180 30.92 -30.94 -9.80
N LYS A 181 31.84 -31.61 -9.11
CA LYS A 181 32.10 -33.05 -9.27
C LYS A 181 30.76 -33.79 -9.16
N GLN A 182 30.22 -34.22 -10.31
CA GLN A 182 29.04 -35.06 -10.37
C GLN A 182 29.45 -36.49 -10.07
N ASP A 183 29.14 -36.94 -8.86
CA ASP A 183 28.76 -38.35 -8.66
C ASP A 183 27.24 -38.38 -8.55
N SER A 184 26.56 -38.38 -9.71
CA SER A 184 25.11 -38.53 -9.76
C SER A 184 24.70 -39.34 -10.99
N GLN A 185 24.86 -40.66 -10.90
CA GLN A 185 24.10 -41.55 -11.76
C GLN A 185 22.61 -41.39 -11.43
N SER A 186 21.85 -40.90 -12.40
CA SER A 186 20.38 -40.92 -12.36
C SER A 186 19.89 -42.33 -12.03
N LYS A 187 19.12 -42.49 -10.94
CA LYS A 187 18.44 -43.77 -10.60
C LYS A 187 17.32 -44.15 -11.59
N VAL A 188 17.08 -43.36 -12.64
CA VAL A 188 16.02 -43.62 -13.61
C VAL A 188 16.44 -44.75 -14.54
N LYS A 189 15.97 -45.97 -14.24
CA LYS A 189 16.12 -47.15 -15.11
C LYS A 189 15.24 -47.00 -16.35
N VAL A 190 15.83 -46.53 -17.44
CA VAL A 190 15.17 -46.34 -18.76
C VAL A 190 14.61 -47.65 -19.33
N SER A 191 15.08 -48.81 -18.85
CA SER A 191 14.67 -50.14 -19.32
C SER A 191 13.33 -50.67 -18.76
N LYS A 192 12.65 -49.98 -17.82
CA LYS A 192 11.39 -50.43 -17.20
C LYS A 192 10.22 -49.44 -17.34
N ILE A 193 10.00 -48.92 -18.54
CA ILE A 193 8.95 -47.93 -18.82
C ILE A 193 7.52 -48.52 -18.66
N ALA A 194 7.34 -49.81 -18.98
CA ALA A 194 6.03 -50.46 -18.94
C ALA A 194 5.43 -50.64 -17.53
N ALA A 195 6.28 -50.68 -16.49
CA ALA A 195 5.86 -50.86 -15.09
C ALA A 195 5.50 -49.54 -14.38
N ARG A 196 5.41 -48.42 -15.12
CA ARG A 196 5.04 -47.13 -14.55
C ARG A 196 3.55 -47.09 -14.24
N ASN A 197 3.20 -46.50 -13.10
CA ASN A 197 1.81 -46.18 -12.79
C ASN A 197 1.26 -45.24 -13.86
N ARG A 198 0.27 -45.73 -14.61
CA ARG A 198 -0.43 -44.98 -15.67
C ARG A 198 -1.55 -44.09 -15.10
N MET A 199 -1.79 -44.18 -13.80
CA MET A 199 -2.75 -43.39 -13.05
C MET A 199 -2.09 -42.89 -11.77
N SER A 200 -2.51 -41.70 -11.31
CA SER A 200 -2.07 -41.16 -10.03
C SER A 200 -2.42 -42.14 -8.91
N PRO A 201 -1.50 -42.44 -7.98
CA PRO A 201 -1.84 -43.18 -6.76
C PRO A 201 -2.72 -42.36 -5.81
N TYR A 202 -2.85 -41.05 -6.04
CA TYR A 202 -3.72 -40.15 -5.30
C TYR A 202 -5.00 -39.88 -6.11
N PRO A 203 -6.19 -40.19 -5.56
CA PRO A 203 -7.45 -39.91 -6.23
C PRO A 203 -7.67 -38.41 -6.38
N MET A 204 -8.40 -38.01 -7.42
CA MET A 204 -8.85 -36.63 -7.52
C MET A 204 -9.88 -36.36 -6.42
N VAL A 205 -9.68 -35.27 -5.69
CA VAL A 205 -10.61 -34.79 -4.66
C VAL A 205 -11.22 -33.47 -5.13
N SER A 206 -12.46 -33.23 -4.72
CA SER A 206 -13.10 -31.93 -4.95
C SER A 206 -12.41 -30.84 -4.12
N VAL A 207 -12.52 -29.59 -4.55
CA VAL A 207 -12.01 -28.43 -3.79
C VAL A 207 -12.58 -28.40 -2.37
N LYS A 208 -13.86 -28.75 -2.21
CA LYS A 208 -14.54 -28.79 -0.91
C LYS A 208 -13.91 -29.82 0.03
N GLU A 209 -13.66 -31.03 -0.45
CA GLU A 209 -13.01 -32.10 0.33
C GLU A 209 -11.56 -31.76 0.66
N ALA A 210 -10.83 -31.15 -0.29
CA ALA A 210 -9.46 -30.68 -0.05
C ALA A 210 -9.42 -29.63 1.07
N SER A 211 -10.30 -28.63 1.04
CA SER A 211 -10.41 -27.62 2.09
C SER A 211 -10.77 -28.22 3.45
N GLN A 212 -11.75 -29.12 3.51
CA GLN A 212 -12.12 -29.81 4.76
C GLN A 212 -10.97 -30.63 5.33
N THR A 213 -10.20 -31.29 4.46
CA THR A 213 -9.01 -32.04 4.85
C THR A 213 -7.95 -31.12 5.43
N ILE A 214 -7.69 -29.97 4.82
CA ILE A 214 -6.77 -28.96 5.35
C ILE A 214 -7.21 -28.51 6.74
N PHE A 215 -8.47 -28.11 6.93
CA PHE A 215 -8.97 -27.68 8.25
C PHE A 215 -8.93 -28.79 9.31
N LYS A 216 -9.12 -30.05 8.91
CA LYS A 216 -9.03 -31.20 9.82
C LYS A 216 -7.62 -31.42 10.36
N TYR A 217 -6.60 -31.21 9.53
CA TYR A 217 -5.21 -31.50 9.89
C TYR A 217 -4.39 -30.25 10.28
N CYS A 218 -4.87 -29.05 9.99
CA CYS A 218 -4.26 -27.81 10.48
C CYS A 218 -4.65 -27.57 11.95
N THR A 219 -3.69 -27.76 12.86
CA THR A 219 -3.83 -27.34 14.25
C THR A 219 -3.63 -25.83 14.38
N PRO A 220 -4.56 -25.11 15.03
CA PRO A 220 -4.36 -23.70 15.36
C PRO A 220 -3.10 -23.49 16.18
N VAL A 221 -2.46 -22.35 15.97
CA VAL A 221 -1.32 -21.95 16.77
C VAL A 221 -1.83 -21.35 18.07
N HIS A 222 -1.58 -22.05 19.18
CA HIS A 222 -1.96 -21.58 20.52
C HIS A 222 -0.84 -20.81 21.22
N ASP A 223 0.38 -20.84 20.67
CA ASP A 223 1.51 -20.09 21.20
C ASP A 223 1.24 -18.59 21.13
N THR A 224 1.50 -17.91 22.23
CA THR A 224 1.27 -16.47 22.39
C THR A 224 2.58 -15.72 22.58
N GLU A 225 2.61 -14.46 22.19
CA GLU A 225 3.71 -13.54 22.47
C GLU A 225 3.17 -12.17 22.91
N ALA A 226 3.92 -11.46 23.74
CA ALA A 226 3.65 -10.07 24.07
C ALA A 226 4.35 -9.18 23.05
N VAL A 227 3.62 -8.22 22.47
CA VAL A 227 4.16 -7.27 21.51
C VAL A 227 3.77 -5.85 21.91
N PRO A 228 4.58 -4.83 21.57
CA PRO A 228 4.17 -3.43 21.67
C PRO A 228 2.82 -3.22 20.97
N PHE A 229 1.92 -2.46 21.58
CA PHE A 229 0.55 -2.35 21.09
C PHE A 229 0.45 -1.74 19.67
N GLU A 230 1.45 -0.94 19.26
CA GLU A 230 1.57 -0.35 17.92
C GLU A 230 1.89 -1.42 16.86
N GLN A 231 2.59 -2.49 17.25
CA GLN A 231 2.94 -3.61 16.38
C GLN A 231 1.87 -4.71 16.36
N ALA A 232 0.81 -4.56 17.16
CA ALA A 232 -0.28 -5.52 17.23
C ALA A 232 -1.22 -5.48 16.01
N ILE A 233 -1.07 -4.53 15.08
CA ILE A 233 -1.95 -4.43 13.92
C ILE A 233 -1.94 -5.72 13.07
N ASN A 234 -3.11 -6.17 12.62
CA ASN A 234 -3.33 -7.44 11.91
C ASN A 234 -3.00 -8.72 12.70
N ARG A 235 -2.66 -8.63 13.99
CA ARG A 235 -2.50 -9.78 14.89
C ARG A 235 -3.85 -10.20 15.49
N ILE A 236 -3.92 -11.38 16.10
CA ILE A 236 -5.11 -11.87 16.82
C ILE A 236 -4.84 -11.80 18.32
N LEU A 237 -5.75 -11.16 19.08
CA LEU A 237 -5.64 -11.09 20.54
C LEU A 237 -5.70 -12.48 21.19
N ALA A 238 -4.77 -12.72 22.11
CA ALA A 238 -4.71 -13.97 22.88
C ALA A 238 -5.37 -13.88 24.26
N GLU A 239 -5.86 -12.71 24.67
CA GLU A 239 -6.59 -12.50 25.91
C GLU A 239 -7.63 -11.38 25.77
N ASN A 240 -8.58 -11.34 26.71
CA ASN A 240 -9.52 -10.22 26.82
C ASN A 240 -8.78 -8.99 27.35
N VAL A 241 -9.03 -7.83 26.74
CA VAL A 241 -8.55 -6.55 27.22
C VAL A 241 -9.67 -5.89 28.01
N VAL A 242 -9.38 -5.57 29.26
CA VAL A 242 -10.30 -4.91 30.18
C VAL A 242 -9.87 -3.49 30.50
N THR A 243 -10.83 -2.63 30.83
CA THR A 243 -10.57 -1.30 31.37
C THR A 243 -9.95 -1.39 32.78
N PRO A 244 -8.79 -0.77 33.04
CA PRO A 244 -8.19 -0.77 34.38
C PRO A 244 -8.92 0.16 35.36
N GLU A 245 -9.57 1.20 34.81
CA GLU A 245 -10.29 2.26 35.50
C GLU A 245 -11.59 2.57 34.74
N PRO A 246 -12.62 3.13 35.39
CA PRO A 246 -13.83 3.54 34.70
C PRO A 246 -13.52 4.64 33.67
N VAL A 247 -14.27 4.66 32.57
CA VAL A 247 -14.18 5.67 31.52
C VAL A 247 -15.53 6.40 31.44
N PRO A 248 -15.58 7.73 31.66
CA PRO A 248 -14.50 8.58 32.18
C PRO A 248 -14.14 8.26 33.64
N ALA A 249 -12.91 8.60 34.05
CA ALA A 249 -12.40 8.34 35.40
C ALA A 249 -12.92 9.32 36.47
N PHE A 250 -13.47 10.45 36.03
CA PHE A 250 -14.07 11.51 36.83
C PHE A 250 -15.33 12.02 36.12
N ARG A 251 -16.19 12.74 36.84
CA ARG A 251 -17.36 13.40 36.23
C ARG A 251 -16.87 14.43 35.22
N ALA A 252 -17.22 14.28 33.96
CA ALA A 252 -16.66 15.07 32.86
C ALA A 252 -17.75 15.88 32.15
N SER A 253 -17.44 17.12 31.77
CA SER A 253 -18.37 17.94 30.99
C SER A 253 -18.59 17.41 29.57
N ILE A 254 -19.84 17.41 29.09
CA ILE A 254 -20.20 17.11 27.70
C ILE A 254 -20.04 18.35 26.80
N LYS A 255 -20.12 19.55 27.37
CA LYS A 255 -20.19 20.83 26.65
C LYS A 255 -19.16 21.83 27.14
N ASP A 256 -18.85 22.81 26.30
CA ASP A 256 -18.16 24.03 26.73
C ASP A 256 -19.16 24.97 27.39
N GLY A 257 -18.84 25.48 28.57
CA GLY A 257 -19.75 26.35 29.32
C GLY A 257 -19.36 26.49 30.78
N TYR A 258 -20.34 26.30 31.67
CA TYR A 258 -20.18 26.59 33.10
C TYR A 258 -20.74 25.49 33.98
N ALA A 259 -19.91 24.97 34.87
CA ALA A 259 -20.33 24.08 35.94
C ALA A 259 -21.01 24.89 37.04
N VAL A 260 -22.24 24.53 37.38
CA VAL A 260 -23.14 25.24 38.31
C VAL A 260 -23.89 24.27 39.22
N LYS A 261 -24.52 24.80 40.25
CA LYS A 261 -25.56 24.11 41.01
C LYS A 261 -26.93 24.33 40.38
N SER A 262 -27.65 23.24 40.12
CA SER A 262 -28.97 23.26 39.52
C SER A 262 -30.01 23.92 40.42
N SER A 263 -29.82 23.82 41.75
CA SER A 263 -30.64 24.45 42.79
C SER A 263 -30.69 25.98 42.68
N ASP A 264 -29.66 26.61 42.13
CA ASP A 264 -29.57 28.07 42.05
C ASP A 264 -30.45 28.63 40.90
N GLY A 265 -30.98 27.78 40.03
CA GLY A 265 -31.88 28.16 38.94
C GLY A 265 -31.23 29.05 37.86
N ALA A 266 -32.03 29.90 37.23
CA ALA A 266 -31.55 30.92 36.28
C ALA A 266 -31.09 32.19 37.02
N GLY A 267 -30.24 32.99 36.39
CA GLY A 267 -29.80 34.29 36.91
C GLY A 267 -28.28 34.45 37.04
N ARG A 268 -27.86 35.50 37.76
CA ARG A 268 -26.45 35.89 37.83
C ARG A 268 -25.60 34.88 38.59
N ARG A 269 -24.41 34.58 38.06
CA ARG A 269 -23.36 33.77 38.69
C ARG A 269 -22.04 34.50 38.71
N LYS A 270 -21.26 34.29 39.77
CA LYS A 270 -19.89 34.76 39.88
C LYS A 270 -18.94 33.67 39.38
N ILE A 271 -18.06 34.00 38.44
CA ILE A 271 -17.06 33.05 37.96
C ILE A 271 -15.91 33.02 38.96
N LYS A 272 -15.57 31.83 39.45
CA LYS A 272 -14.47 31.66 40.42
C LYS A 272 -13.15 31.38 39.73
N GLN A 273 -13.16 30.47 38.76
CA GLN A 273 -11.99 30.02 38.01
C GLN A 273 -12.42 29.33 36.72
N ALA A 274 -11.46 29.13 35.81
CA ALA A 274 -11.61 28.32 34.62
C ALA A 274 -10.85 27.00 34.77
N THR A 275 -11.40 25.91 34.23
CA THR A 275 -10.74 24.61 34.11
C THR A 275 -10.87 24.09 32.69
N VAL A 276 -9.76 23.64 32.11
CA VAL A 276 -9.73 23.03 30.79
C VAL A 276 -9.38 21.55 30.86
N ALA A 277 -9.65 20.83 29.77
CA ALA A 277 -9.30 19.41 29.67
C ALA A 277 -7.78 19.21 29.84
N GLY A 278 -7.40 18.39 30.83
CA GLY A 278 -6.00 18.13 31.18
C GLY A 278 -5.52 18.83 32.46
N ASP A 279 -6.29 19.78 33.00
CA ASP A 279 -6.00 20.39 34.30
C ASP A 279 -6.22 19.43 35.46
N LYS A 280 -5.56 19.73 36.59
CA LYS A 280 -5.83 19.01 37.84
C LYS A 280 -7.27 19.27 38.28
N PRO A 281 -8.00 18.24 38.76
CA PRO A 281 -9.34 18.42 39.28
C PRO A 281 -9.36 19.48 40.39
N ILE A 282 -10.33 20.39 40.31
CA ILE A 282 -10.60 21.35 41.36
C ILE A 282 -11.05 20.57 42.61
N VAL A 283 -10.40 20.83 43.74
CA VAL A 283 -10.70 20.15 45.01
C VAL A 283 -11.73 20.94 45.84
N GLU A 284 -11.81 22.25 45.61
CA GLU A 284 -12.73 23.12 46.33
C GLU A 284 -14.17 22.92 45.87
N GLU A 285 -15.08 22.84 46.83
CA GLU A 285 -16.50 22.70 46.56
C GLU A 285 -17.11 24.03 46.11
N LEU A 286 -17.91 23.98 45.04
CA LEU A 286 -18.62 25.12 44.49
C LEU A 286 -19.65 25.65 45.50
N GLN A 287 -19.66 26.95 45.77
CA GLN A 287 -20.65 27.57 46.64
C GLN A 287 -21.89 28.04 45.85
N ASP A 288 -22.97 28.37 46.55
CA ASP A 288 -24.21 28.82 45.94
C ASP A 288 -24.01 30.18 45.25
N GLY A 289 -24.50 30.32 44.02
CA GLY A 289 -24.32 31.50 43.19
C GLY A 289 -22.94 31.61 42.51
N GLU A 290 -22.06 30.64 42.71
CA GLU A 290 -20.78 30.53 42.00
C GLU A 290 -20.88 29.64 40.75
N ALA A 291 -19.98 29.87 39.80
CA ALA A 291 -19.81 29.04 38.63
C ALA A 291 -18.32 28.87 38.28
N VAL A 292 -17.99 27.74 37.65
CA VAL A 292 -16.65 27.47 37.12
C VAL A 292 -16.76 27.33 35.62
N ARG A 293 -15.96 28.10 34.87
CA ARG A 293 -15.87 27.96 33.42
C ARG A 293 -15.21 26.63 33.11
N ILE A 294 -15.87 25.79 32.31
CA ILE A 294 -15.46 24.41 32.05
C ILE A 294 -15.49 24.12 30.55
N SER A 295 -14.45 23.48 30.03
CA SER A 295 -14.43 22.98 28.65
C SER A 295 -14.94 21.54 28.55
N THR A 296 -15.25 21.10 27.35
CA THR A 296 -15.63 19.73 27.02
C THR A 296 -14.54 18.76 27.49
N GLY A 297 -14.94 17.72 28.24
CA GLY A 297 -14.03 16.71 28.79
C GLY A 297 -13.28 17.11 30.07
N ALA A 298 -13.40 18.35 30.54
CA ALA A 298 -12.78 18.80 31.79
C ALA A 298 -13.52 18.23 33.02
N PRO A 299 -12.83 18.09 34.17
CA PRO A 299 -13.41 17.56 35.40
C PRO A 299 -14.43 18.53 36.01
N VAL A 300 -15.63 18.04 36.30
CA VAL A 300 -16.68 18.79 37.00
C VAL A 300 -16.26 18.98 38.46
N PRO A 301 -16.25 20.21 39.00
CA PRO A 301 -15.84 20.48 40.37
C PRO A 301 -16.82 19.88 41.40
N PRO A 302 -16.35 19.54 42.61
CA PRO A 302 -17.22 19.13 43.71
C PRO A 302 -18.31 20.18 43.98
N GLY A 303 -19.51 19.74 44.33
CA GLY A 303 -20.67 20.60 44.57
C GLY A 303 -21.44 21.02 43.33
N ALA A 304 -20.86 20.96 42.13
CA ALA A 304 -21.59 21.19 40.88
C ALA A 304 -22.34 19.92 40.42
N ASP A 305 -23.59 20.06 40.03
CA ASP A 305 -24.46 18.97 39.57
C ASP A 305 -24.99 19.19 38.14
N ALA A 306 -24.68 20.31 37.50
CA ALA A 306 -25.10 20.63 36.14
C ALA A 306 -24.01 21.40 35.38
N VAL A 307 -23.96 21.23 34.05
CA VAL A 307 -23.21 22.13 33.15
C VAL A 307 -24.20 22.90 32.28
N VAL A 308 -24.04 24.22 32.16
CA VAL A 308 -24.80 25.05 31.22
C VAL A 308 -23.89 25.40 30.06
N GLN A 309 -24.29 25.06 28.83
CA GLN A 309 -23.53 25.40 27.63
C GLN A 309 -23.42 26.92 27.45
N VAL A 310 -22.31 27.39 26.87
CA VAL A 310 -22.01 28.82 26.74
C VAL A 310 -23.13 29.60 26.03
N GLU A 311 -23.82 28.98 25.08
CA GLU A 311 -24.91 29.58 24.32
C GLU A 311 -26.14 29.92 25.17
N ASP A 312 -26.33 29.23 26.30
CA ASP A 312 -27.41 29.47 27.26
C ASP A 312 -27.00 30.46 28.36
N THR A 313 -25.93 31.23 28.12
CA THR A 313 -25.41 32.23 29.06
C THR A 313 -25.19 33.57 28.39
N LYS A 314 -25.11 34.62 29.21
CA LYS A 314 -24.76 35.97 28.78
C LYS A 314 -23.68 36.54 29.69
N LEU A 315 -22.60 37.03 29.10
CA LEU A 315 -21.54 37.72 29.84
C LEU A 315 -22.07 39.05 30.40
N LEU A 316 -21.88 39.27 31.71
CA LEU A 316 -22.27 40.52 32.37
C LEU A 316 -21.06 41.41 32.67
N GLU A 317 -19.97 40.82 33.12
CA GLU A 317 -18.78 41.55 33.58
C GLU A 317 -17.53 40.74 33.23
N ALA A 318 -16.53 41.41 32.65
CA ALA A 318 -15.21 40.88 32.35
C ALA A 318 -14.13 41.79 32.96
N ASN A 319 -12.92 41.27 33.11
CA ASN A 319 -11.78 42.08 33.54
C ASN A 319 -11.39 43.14 32.48
N GLU A 320 -10.56 44.11 32.86
CA GLU A 320 -10.17 45.25 32.00
C GLU A 320 -9.53 44.82 30.67
N ASP A 321 -8.91 43.64 30.65
CA ASP A 321 -8.24 43.07 29.48
C ASP A 321 -9.13 42.10 28.67
N GLU A 322 -10.41 41.92 29.05
CA GLU A 322 -11.38 40.97 28.45
C GLU A 322 -10.89 39.50 28.36
N THR A 323 -9.93 39.14 29.19
CA THR A 323 -9.33 37.79 29.22
C THR A 323 -10.04 36.85 30.19
N GLU A 324 -10.64 37.39 31.25
CA GLU A 324 -11.34 36.63 32.29
C GLU A 324 -12.75 37.16 32.49
N GLU A 325 -13.69 36.23 32.57
CA GLU A 325 -15.09 36.51 32.86
C GLU A 325 -15.25 36.60 34.37
N ILE A 326 -15.86 37.68 34.87
CA ILE A 326 -16.08 37.93 36.30
C ILE A 326 -17.47 37.48 36.72
N SER A 327 -18.49 37.80 35.90
CA SER A 327 -19.85 37.33 36.14
C SER A 327 -20.64 37.13 34.87
N ILE A 328 -21.52 36.13 34.91
CA ILE A 328 -22.40 35.74 33.81
C ILE A 328 -23.85 35.68 34.28
N GLU A 329 -24.79 35.66 33.34
CA GLU A 329 -26.20 35.38 33.56
C GLU A 329 -26.55 34.05 32.89
N ILE A 330 -27.09 33.12 33.67
CA ILE A 330 -27.66 31.87 33.17
C ILE A 330 -29.08 32.16 32.68
N LEU A 331 -29.31 32.02 31.36
CA LEU A 331 -30.57 32.39 30.71
C LEU A 331 -31.67 31.35 30.92
N LYS A 332 -31.29 30.08 31.06
CA LYS A 332 -32.20 28.94 31.23
C LYS A 332 -31.84 28.17 32.49
N ALA A 333 -32.84 27.91 33.32
CA ALA A 333 -32.62 27.18 34.58
C ALA A 333 -32.05 25.76 34.29
N PRO A 334 -30.88 25.43 34.84
CA PRO A 334 -30.25 24.11 34.69
C PRO A 334 -31.04 23.00 35.39
N VAL A 335 -30.98 21.79 34.83
CA VAL A 335 -31.51 20.55 35.43
C VAL A 335 -30.36 19.73 36.00
N ALA A 336 -30.58 19.07 37.14
CA ALA A 336 -29.59 18.17 37.73
C ALA A 336 -29.12 17.09 36.75
N ASN A 337 -27.80 16.85 36.74
CA ASN A 337 -27.07 15.95 35.84
C ASN A 337 -27.15 16.29 34.34
N GLN A 338 -27.60 17.49 33.96
CA GLN A 338 -27.53 17.90 32.56
C GLN A 338 -26.06 18.07 32.11
N ASP A 339 -25.76 17.65 30.89
CA ASP A 339 -24.47 17.84 30.22
C ASP A 339 -23.24 17.34 31.01
N ILE A 340 -23.43 16.34 31.87
CA ILE A 340 -22.36 15.68 32.64
C ILE A 340 -22.31 14.20 32.29
N ARG A 341 -21.10 13.68 32.04
CA ARG A 341 -20.84 12.23 31.99
C ARG A 341 -20.37 11.77 33.36
N ASP A 342 -21.13 10.86 33.95
CA ASP A 342 -20.75 10.24 35.22
C ASP A 342 -19.58 9.28 35.08
N ILE A 343 -18.95 8.98 36.21
CA ILE A 343 -17.81 8.08 36.28
C ILE A 343 -18.23 6.70 35.75
N GLY A 344 -17.52 6.22 34.73
CA GLY A 344 -17.79 4.92 34.12
C GLY A 344 -19.01 4.86 33.22
N SER A 345 -19.61 5.99 32.82
CA SER A 345 -20.76 6.03 31.92
C SER A 345 -20.49 5.39 30.55
N ASP A 346 -19.24 5.47 30.07
CA ASP A 346 -18.84 4.86 28.79
C ASP A 346 -18.44 3.40 29.00
N CYS A 347 -17.59 3.15 30.00
CA CYS A 347 -17.14 1.82 30.39
C CYS A 347 -16.91 1.76 31.90
N GLU A 348 -17.50 0.78 32.57
CA GLU A 348 -17.19 0.47 33.96
C GLU A 348 -15.78 -0.13 34.10
N LYS A 349 -15.24 -0.12 35.31
CA LYS A 349 -13.97 -0.79 35.62
C LYS A 349 -14.08 -2.30 35.39
N GLY A 350 -13.14 -2.88 34.66
CA GLY A 350 -13.12 -4.31 34.35
C GLY A 350 -13.98 -4.71 33.16
N TYR A 351 -14.62 -3.76 32.48
CA TYR A 351 -15.37 -4.01 31.26
C TYR A 351 -14.46 -4.52 30.14
N ILE A 352 -14.87 -5.59 29.44
CA ILE A 352 -14.11 -6.16 28.33
C ILE A 352 -14.31 -5.28 27.10
N VAL A 353 -13.30 -4.47 26.78
CA VAL A 353 -13.32 -3.57 25.61
C VAL A 353 -12.91 -4.27 24.32
N LEU A 354 -12.03 -5.27 24.41
CA LEU A 354 -11.60 -6.09 23.28
C LEU A 354 -11.61 -7.55 23.71
N SER A 355 -12.27 -8.40 22.93
CA SER A 355 -12.37 -9.83 23.23
C SER A 355 -11.17 -10.60 22.67
N GLN A 356 -10.81 -11.68 23.36
CA GLN A 356 -9.90 -12.69 22.84
C GLN A 356 -10.38 -13.14 21.45
N PHE A 357 -9.44 -13.45 20.56
CA PHE A 357 -9.67 -13.81 19.15
C PHE A 357 -10.10 -12.65 18.24
N ASN A 358 -10.21 -11.41 18.73
CA ASN A 358 -10.37 -10.26 17.85
C ASN A 358 -9.12 -10.03 17.00
N ARG A 359 -9.35 -9.74 15.72
CA ARG A 359 -8.31 -9.31 14.78
C ARG A 359 -8.06 -7.82 14.98
N MET A 360 -6.84 -7.49 15.37
CA MET A 360 -6.42 -6.12 15.65
C MET A 360 -6.39 -5.28 14.38
N GLY A 361 -6.97 -4.08 14.48
CA GLY A 361 -7.02 -3.08 13.42
C GLY A 361 -6.76 -1.70 14.01
N PRO A 362 -6.78 -0.62 13.19
CA PRO A 362 -6.43 0.71 13.64
C PRO A 362 -7.25 1.21 14.85
N ALA A 363 -8.56 1.00 14.84
CA ALA A 363 -9.43 1.40 15.95
C ALA A 363 -9.07 0.69 17.27
N HIS A 364 -8.76 -0.61 17.21
CA HIS A 364 -8.37 -1.39 18.39
C HIS A 364 -7.05 -0.90 18.99
N VAL A 365 -6.10 -0.47 18.16
CA VAL A 365 -4.83 0.13 18.62
C VAL A 365 -5.10 1.45 19.35
N GLY A 366 -6.04 2.26 18.86
CA GLY A 366 -6.48 3.48 19.55
C GLY A 366 -7.07 3.21 20.94
N VAL A 367 -7.90 2.17 21.08
CA VAL A 367 -8.43 1.74 22.38
C VAL A 367 -7.32 1.31 23.33
N LEU A 368 -6.34 0.53 22.86
CA LEU A 368 -5.18 0.13 23.68
C LEU A 368 -4.36 1.34 24.14
N ALA A 369 -4.16 2.33 23.27
CA ALA A 369 -3.46 3.58 23.61
C ALA A 369 -4.22 4.37 24.70
N GLN A 370 -5.55 4.47 24.57
CA GLN A 370 -6.41 5.15 25.55
C GLN A 370 -6.34 4.48 26.94
N LEU A 371 -6.20 3.16 26.98
CA LEU A 371 -6.01 2.40 28.23
C LEU A 371 -4.56 2.40 28.73
N ALA A 372 -3.67 3.20 28.14
CA ALA A 372 -2.25 3.30 28.47
C ALA A 372 -1.52 1.94 28.49
N LYS A 373 -1.94 0.99 27.65
CA LYS A 373 -1.29 -0.32 27.52
C LYS A 373 -0.02 -0.19 26.70
N LYS A 374 1.11 -0.64 27.25
CA LYS A 374 2.40 -0.68 26.53
C LYS A 374 2.51 -1.90 25.61
N GLU A 375 2.04 -3.03 26.10
CA GLU A 375 2.12 -4.31 25.40
C GLU A 375 0.77 -5.03 25.45
N VAL A 376 0.56 -5.91 24.47
CA VAL A 376 -0.63 -6.76 24.39
C VAL A 376 -0.25 -8.18 23.99
N LYS A 377 -0.93 -9.16 24.58
CA LYS A 377 -0.71 -10.57 24.29
C LYS A 377 -1.47 -10.98 23.04
N VAL A 378 -0.75 -11.47 22.04
CA VAL A 378 -1.30 -11.90 20.75
C VAL A 378 -0.87 -13.32 20.43
N PHE A 379 -1.63 -14.02 19.58
CA PHE A 379 -1.18 -15.29 19.01
C PHE A 379 0.01 -15.04 18.07
N ARG A 380 1.01 -15.92 18.11
CA ARG A 380 2.20 -15.77 17.26
C ARG A 380 1.83 -15.85 15.76
N SER A 381 2.57 -15.12 14.94
CA SER A 381 2.43 -15.21 13.48
C SER A 381 2.97 -16.53 12.95
N TRP A 382 2.41 -16.97 11.82
CA TRP A 382 2.87 -18.17 11.14
C TRP A 382 4.20 -17.88 10.45
N LYS A 383 5.21 -18.69 10.73
CA LYS A 383 6.46 -18.67 9.97
C LYS A 383 6.29 -19.60 8.78
N ILE A 384 6.11 -19.02 7.60
CA ILE A 384 5.91 -19.77 6.36
C ILE A 384 7.25 -19.83 5.62
N ALA A 385 7.81 -21.03 5.50
CA ALA A 385 8.92 -21.29 4.60
C ALA A 385 8.37 -21.59 3.21
N SER A 386 8.83 -20.87 2.20
CA SER A 386 8.53 -21.17 0.80
C SER A 386 9.77 -21.74 0.14
N ILE A 387 9.61 -22.89 -0.51
CA ILE A 387 10.64 -23.53 -1.32
C ILE A 387 10.06 -23.84 -2.69
N SER A 388 10.76 -23.39 -3.73
CA SER A 388 10.41 -23.71 -5.11
C SER A 388 11.29 -24.86 -5.59
N PHE A 389 10.64 -25.99 -5.90
CA PHE A 389 11.31 -27.08 -6.60
C PHE A 389 11.08 -26.93 -8.08
N TRP A 390 12.18 -26.91 -8.82
CA TRP A 390 12.13 -26.88 -10.27
C TRP A 390 13.15 -27.88 -10.78
N ASN A 391 12.66 -28.86 -11.52
CA ASN A 391 13.50 -29.78 -12.27
C ASN A 391 12.97 -29.82 -13.69
N SER A 392 13.02 -28.68 -14.37
CA SER A 392 13.10 -28.76 -15.80
C SER A 392 14.60 -28.87 -16.08
N ARG A 393 14.98 -29.89 -16.84
CA ARG A 393 16.22 -29.82 -17.60
C ARG A 393 16.07 -28.62 -18.54
N LYS A 394 16.35 -27.40 -18.06
CA LYS A 394 16.95 -26.38 -18.91
C LYS A 394 18.38 -26.85 -19.02
N HIS A 395 18.53 -27.65 -20.05
CA HIS A 395 19.64 -28.41 -20.55
C HIS A 395 19.79 -28.26 -22.04
#